data_AF-A0A7X8M1S0-F1
#
_entry.id   AF-A0A7X8M1S0-F1
#
_cell.length_a   1.000
_cell.length_b   1.000
_cell.length_c   1.000
_cell.angle_alpha   90.00
_cell.angle_beta   90.00
_cell.angle_gamma   90.00
#
_symmetry.space_group_name_H-M   'P 1'
#
loop_
_entity.id
_entity.type
_entity.pdbx_description
1 polymer ?
#
loop_
_entity_poly.entity_id
_entity_poly.type
_entity_poly.pdbx_seq_one_letter_code
_entity_poly.pdbx_strand_id
1 'polypeptide(L)'
;MGRKQTSIYFEDEFINLIKIRSDKENIKMNGFVETAVEKQFLFPFFSWRHLQNYNTILKLVRYPKNEDPDRKALFYIAAYDGILMEYIDKIYRIEGKEEILDIPKELSDLIHPEFDLGGAGIELFSSSTINNMEYALEWFYDDKNEMQVVLNAFLIAKGIISINDDLYRFKQSNMFPKYDPNKVYDIKLFEKSLLYKQCNKESQELLQELFSLIKENNMDIIVNLSDKDAFTFTLNTTNNKRIAIITLSNELSYLRIGINKLPMNAGGSTTYCNSKYDLQEWIIDDLLAKYQELQTNN
;
A
#
# COMPACT_ATOMS: atom_id res chain seq x y z
N MET A 1 -2.04 18.47 -38.89
CA MET A 1 -3.16 17.97 -38.06
C MET A 1 -3.54 19.06 -37.07
N GLY A 2 -4.81 19.46 -37.00
CA GLY A 2 -5.25 20.45 -36.01
C GLY A 2 -5.29 19.84 -34.61
N ARG A 3 -4.87 20.59 -33.57
CA ARG A 3 -5.01 20.15 -32.18
C ARG A 3 -6.49 20.05 -31.82
N LYS A 4 -6.94 18.87 -31.37
CA LYS A 4 -8.30 18.70 -30.83
C LYS A 4 -8.38 19.42 -29.49
N GLN A 5 -9.39 20.26 -29.31
CA GLN A 5 -9.65 20.92 -28.04
C GLN A 5 -10.52 19.99 -27.18
N THR A 6 -10.04 19.64 -25.99
CA THR A 6 -10.77 18.83 -25.02
C THR A 6 -11.11 19.69 -23.82
N SER A 7 -12.39 19.74 -23.46
CA SER A 7 -12.83 20.39 -22.22
C SER A 7 -12.70 19.40 -21.07
N ILE A 8 -11.94 19.78 -20.03
CA ILE A 8 -11.78 19.00 -18.79
C ILE A 8 -12.37 19.85 -17.66
N TYR A 9 -13.22 19.23 -16.84
CA TYR A 9 -13.82 19.87 -15.68
C TYR A 9 -13.02 19.53 -14.43
N PHE A 10 -12.72 20.54 -13.62
CA PHE A 10 -12.05 20.42 -12.33
C PHE A 10 -12.87 21.15 -11.28
N GLU A 11 -12.75 20.72 -10.03
CA GLU A 11 -13.27 21.47 -8.88
C GLU A 11 -12.46 22.78 -8.70
N ASP A 12 -13.12 23.84 -8.23
CA ASP A 12 -12.53 25.19 -8.13
C ASP A 12 -11.26 25.24 -7.26
N GLU A 13 -11.20 24.40 -6.22
CA GLU A 13 -10.02 24.26 -5.36
C GLU A 13 -8.80 23.75 -6.15
N PHE A 14 -9.03 22.82 -7.08
CA PHE A 14 -7.99 22.23 -7.92
C PHE A 14 -7.51 23.20 -9.01
N ILE A 15 -8.41 24.00 -9.58
CA ILE A 15 -8.08 25.06 -10.54
C ILE A 15 -7.12 26.08 -9.92
N ASN A 16 -7.37 26.47 -8.67
CA ASN A 16 -6.51 27.40 -7.94
C ASN A 16 -5.11 26.81 -7.69
N LEU A 17 -5.02 25.53 -7.36
CA LEU A 17 -3.73 24.84 -7.17
C LEU A 17 -2.92 24.75 -8.47
N ILE A 18 -3.57 24.39 -9.58
CA ILE A 18 -2.96 24.37 -10.92
C ILE A 18 -2.37 25.75 -11.24
N LYS A 19 -3.14 26.82 -11.00
CA LYS A 19 -2.72 28.20 -11.26
C LYS A 19 -1.49 28.60 -10.45
N ILE A 20 -1.51 28.34 -9.14
CA ILE A 20 -0.36 28.64 -8.26
C ILE A 20 0.90 27.92 -8.75
N ARG A 21 0.77 26.66 -9.17
CA ARG A 21 1.91 25.86 -9.62
C ARG A 21 2.40 26.29 -10.99
N SER A 22 1.50 26.60 -11.92
CA SER A 22 1.84 27.09 -13.26
C SER A 22 2.57 28.43 -13.20
N ASP A 23 2.12 29.33 -12.32
CA ASP A 23 2.74 30.64 -12.09
C ASP A 23 4.15 30.48 -11.50
N LYS A 24 4.33 29.54 -10.57
CA LYS A 24 5.64 29.22 -9.98
C LYS A 24 6.63 28.65 -10.99
N GLU A 25 6.15 27.93 -12.00
CA GLU A 25 6.98 27.28 -13.02
C GLU A 25 7.13 28.11 -14.30
N ASN A 26 6.52 29.31 -14.37
CA ASN A 26 6.47 30.16 -15.56
C ASN A 26 5.91 29.42 -16.80
N ILE A 27 4.90 28.58 -16.60
CA ILE A 27 4.21 27.84 -17.67
C ILE A 27 2.74 28.30 -17.67
N LYS A 28 2.11 28.40 -18.85
CA LYS A 28 0.66 28.69 -18.94
C LYS A 28 -0.13 27.53 -18.31
N MET A 29 -1.23 27.80 -17.59
CA MET A 29 -2.07 26.75 -16.97
C MET A 29 -2.41 25.59 -17.92
N ASN A 30 -2.86 25.87 -19.14
CA ASN A 30 -3.15 24.81 -20.13
C ASN A 30 -1.89 24.04 -20.52
N GLY A 31 -0.74 24.69 -20.64
CA GLY A 31 0.54 24.03 -20.89
C GLY A 31 1.02 23.23 -19.69
N PHE A 32 0.70 23.64 -18.46
CA PHE A 32 0.95 22.88 -17.25
C PHE A 32 0.05 21.65 -17.19
N VAL A 33 -1.24 21.75 -17.54
CA VAL A 33 -2.16 20.61 -17.64
C VAL A 33 -1.81 19.69 -18.82
N GLU A 34 -1.46 20.23 -19.97
CA GLU A 34 -0.93 19.43 -21.09
C GLU A 34 0.35 18.72 -20.66
N THR A 35 1.30 19.41 -20.03
CA THR A 35 2.51 18.78 -19.48
C THR A 35 2.20 17.79 -18.35
N ALA A 36 1.18 18.05 -17.52
CA ALA A 36 0.69 17.17 -16.46
C ALA A 36 0.20 15.85 -17.00
N VAL A 37 -0.54 15.93 -18.10
CA VAL A 37 -1.22 14.83 -18.77
C VAL A 37 -0.23 14.10 -19.68
N GLU A 38 0.60 14.84 -20.43
CA GLU A 38 1.66 14.33 -21.31
C GLU A 38 2.82 13.72 -20.52
N LYS A 39 3.16 14.25 -19.34
CA LYS A 39 4.18 13.69 -18.44
C LYS A 39 3.60 12.83 -17.33
N GLN A 40 2.27 12.66 -17.25
CA GLN A 40 1.56 11.99 -16.16
C GLN A 40 2.15 12.39 -14.80
N PHE A 41 1.72 13.50 -14.16
CA PHE A 41 2.35 13.97 -12.91
C PHE A 41 2.54 12.92 -11.80
N LEU A 42 1.74 11.86 -11.82
CA LEU A 42 1.93 10.74 -10.92
C LEU A 42 2.95 9.73 -11.42
N PHE A 43 3.16 9.55 -12.73
CA PHE A 43 4.12 8.61 -13.27
C PHE A 43 5.50 8.78 -12.62
N PRO A 44 6.12 7.69 -12.14
CA PRO A 44 5.68 6.30 -12.28
C PRO A 44 4.64 5.82 -11.24
N PHE A 45 4.27 6.62 -10.25
CA PHE A 45 3.30 6.27 -9.22
C PHE A 45 1.90 6.04 -9.77
N PHE A 46 1.24 5.00 -9.24
CA PHE A 46 -0.09 4.59 -9.67
C PHE A 46 -1.19 5.50 -9.11
N SER A 47 -1.01 5.98 -7.88
CA SER A 47 -1.96 6.85 -7.20
C SER A 47 -1.25 7.89 -6.33
N TRP A 48 -2.01 8.91 -5.90
CA TRP A 48 -1.53 9.87 -4.89
C TRP A 48 -1.13 9.19 -3.58
N ARG A 49 -1.81 8.09 -3.21
CA ARG A 49 -1.47 7.29 -2.04
C ARG A 49 -0.14 6.58 -2.22
N HIS A 50 0.09 5.97 -3.38
CA HIS A 50 1.38 5.33 -3.68
C HIS A 50 2.55 6.32 -3.57
N LEU A 51 2.37 7.52 -4.13
CA LEU A 51 3.35 8.60 -3.99
C LEU A 51 3.52 9.09 -2.54
N GLN A 52 2.43 9.18 -1.77
CA GLN A 52 2.48 9.54 -0.35
C GLN A 52 3.29 8.51 0.43
N ASN A 53 2.98 7.24 0.26
CA ASN A 53 3.64 6.14 0.94
C ASN A 53 5.13 6.13 0.64
N TYR A 54 5.51 6.33 -0.63
CA TYR A 54 6.92 6.46 -1.01
C TYR A 54 7.61 7.61 -0.27
N ASN A 55 6.99 8.80 -0.25
CA ASN A 55 7.52 9.93 0.51
C ASN A 55 7.56 9.69 2.03
N THR A 56 6.64 8.90 2.57
CA THR A 56 6.63 8.49 3.96
C THR A 56 7.80 7.56 4.26
N ILE A 57 8.07 6.56 3.41
CA ILE A 57 9.26 5.70 3.52
C ILE A 57 10.52 6.55 3.59
N LEU A 58 10.71 7.50 2.66
CA LEU A 58 11.88 8.38 2.65
C LEU A 58 12.07 9.22 3.93
N LYS A 59 11.03 9.37 4.77
CA LYS A 59 11.12 10.03 6.07
C LYS A 59 11.36 9.06 7.22
N LEU A 60 10.85 7.83 7.10
CA LEU A 60 10.88 6.80 8.14
C LEU A 60 12.20 6.04 8.18
N VAL A 61 12.72 5.62 7.01
CA VAL A 61 13.95 4.83 6.94
C VAL A 61 15.18 5.73 6.80
N ARG A 62 16.27 5.33 7.43
CA ARG A 62 17.59 5.95 7.19
C ARG A 62 18.20 5.30 5.97
N TYR A 63 18.59 6.09 4.97
CA TYR A 63 19.23 5.61 3.74
C TYR A 63 20.39 6.54 3.33
N PRO A 64 21.38 6.05 2.57
CA PRO A 64 22.42 6.90 1.98
C PRO A 64 21.83 7.92 1.00
N LYS A 65 22.33 9.16 1.00
CA LYS A 65 21.81 10.24 0.12
C LYS A 65 22.28 10.14 -1.34
N ASN A 66 22.92 9.05 -1.76
CA ASN A 66 23.26 8.84 -3.16
C ASN A 66 22.00 8.51 -3.97
N GLU A 67 21.98 8.89 -5.24
CA GLU A 67 20.90 8.53 -6.16
C GLU A 67 21.06 7.08 -6.63
N ASP A 68 20.72 6.14 -5.75
CA ASP A 68 20.71 4.72 -6.07
C ASP A 68 19.36 4.30 -6.68
N PRO A 69 19.30 3.90 -7.97
CA PRO A 69 18.05 3.50 -8.63
C PRO A 69 17.45 2.22 -8.05
N ASP A 70 18.27 1.29 -7.59
CA ASP A 70 17.84 0.00 -7.03
C ASP A 70 17.14 0.23 -5.69
N ARG A 71 17.66 1.14 -4.87
CA ARG A 71 16.99 1.60 -3.65
C ARG A 71 15.65 2.27 -3.92
N LYS A 72 15.60 3.14 -4.94
CA LYS A 72 14.35 3.80 -5.34
C LYS A 72 13.30 2.77 -5.80
N ALA A 73 13.71 1.73 -6.52
CA ALA A 73 12.83 0.64 -6.94
C ALA A 73 12.27 -0.15 -5.75
N LEU A 74 13.11 -0.50 -4.77
CA LEU A 74 12.67 -1.16 -3.53
C LEU A 74 11.62 -0.34 -2.78
N PHE A 75 11.91 0.95 -2.53
CA PHE A 75 10.97 1.82 -1.82
C PHE A 75 9.69 2.09 -2.61
N TYR A 76 9.80 2.15 -3.94
CA TYR A 76 8.65 2.28 -4.83
C TYR A 76 7.72 1.07 -4.73
N ILE A 77 8.26 -0.16 -4.71
CA ILE A 77 7.47 -1.38 -4.51
C ILE A 77 6.82 -1.39 -3.13
N ALA A 78 7.61 -1.17 -2.08
CA ALA A 78 7.10 -1.20 -0.71
C ALA A 78 5.98 -0.17 -0.49
N ALA A 79 6.06 0.99 -1.15
CA ALA A 79 5.04 2.04 -1.06
C ALA A 79 3.68 1.66 -1.64
N TYR A 80 3.62 0.69 -2.56
CA TYR A 80 2.36 0.25 -3.15
C TYR A 80 1.51 -0.57 -2.17
N ASP A 81 2.18 -1.38 -1.34
CA ASP A 81 1.57 -2.37 -0.46
C ASP A 81 1.60 -1.91 1.00
N GLY A 82 0.42 -1.64 1.57
CA GLY A 82 0.27 -1.25 2.97
C GLY A 82 0.83 -2.28 3.96
N ILE A 83 0.83 -3.59 3.61
CA ILE A 83 1.43 -4.62 4.44
C ILE A 83 2.96 -4.44 4.44
N LEU A 84 3.61 -4.27 3.28
CA LEU A 84 5.05 -4.02 3.21
C LEU A 84 5.44 -2.73 3.94
N MET A 85 4.63 -1.68 3.81
CA MET A 85 4.80 -0.42 4.54
C MET A 85 4.91 -0.62 6.06
N GLU A 86 4.11 -1.52 6.65
CA GLU A 86 4.18 -1.80 8.10
C GLU A 86 5.55 -2.34 8.55
N TYR A 87 6.25 -3.03 7.67
CA TYR A 87 7.52 -3.69 7.96
C TYR A 87 8.74 -3.00 7.35
N ILE A 88 8.60 -1.84 6.69
CA ILE A 88 9.68 -1.26 5.89
C ILE A 88 10.99 -1.00 6.66
N ASP A 89 10.90 -0.67 7.94
CA ASP A 89 12.03 -0.46 8.87
C ASP A 89 12.72 -1.75 9.32
N LYS A 90 12.01 -2.89 9.24
CA LYS A 90 12.60 -4.21 9.40
C LYS A 90 13.18 -4.73 8.08
N ILE A 91 12.48 -4.45 6.97
CA ILE A 91 12.87 -4.88 5.63
C ILE A 91 14.18 -4.23 5.21
N TYR A 92 14.28 -2.91 5.38
CA TYR A 92 15.46 -2.14 5.01
C TYR A 92 15.99 -1.38 6.22
N ARG A 93 17.26 -1.65 6.56
CA ARG A 93 17.94 -1.00 7.70
C ARG A 93 19.42 -0.75 7.39
N ILE A 94 20.00 0.22 8.09
CA ILE A 94 21.45 0.46 8.06
C ILE A 94 22.05 -0.06 9.37
N GLU A 95 22.98 -0.99 9.26
CA GLU A 95 23.79 -1.47 10.37
C GLU A 95 25.25 -1.07 10.14
N GLY A 96 25.74 -0.11 10.93
CA GLY A 96 27.07 0.47 10.73
C GLY A 96 27.18 1.22 9.41
N LYS A 97 27.86 0.63 8.42
CA LYS A 97 28.04 1.17 7.06
C LYS A 97 27.38 0.34 5.97
N GLU A 98 26.70 -0.74 6.35
CA GLU A 98 26.09 -1.68 5.42
C GLU A 98 24.58 -1.48 5.35
N GLU A 99 24.04 -1.54 4.13
CA GLU A 99 22.61 -1.62 3.88
C GLU A 99 22.19 -3.09 4.00
N ILE A 100 21.30 -3.38 4.95
CA ILE A 100 20.80 -4.72 5.22
C ILE A 100 19.36 -4.83 4.71
N LEU A 101 19.12 -5.88 3.94
CA LEU A 101 17.81 -6.28 3.45
C LEU A 101 17.43 -7.66 3.99
N ASP A 102 16.23 -7.76 4.53
CA ASP A 102 15.74 -8.97 5.18
C ASP A 102 14.22 -9.04 5.10
N ILE A 103 13.64 -10.24 4.92
CA ILE A 103 12.18 -10.40 5.05
C ILE A 103 11.91 -10.85 6.48
N PRO A 104 11.31 -10.00 7.35
CA PRO A 104 11.03 -10.41 8.71
C PRO A 104 10.10 -11.62 8.71
N LYS A 105 10.31 -12.53 9.67
CA LYS A 105 9.57 -13.81 9.74
C LYS A 105 8.06 -13.59 9.71
N GLU A 106 7.56 -12.58 10.41
CA GLU A 106 6.12 -12.28 10.47
C GLU A 106 5.53 -11.85 9.13
N LEU A 107 6.36 -11.34 8.21
CA LEU A 107 5.98 -11.01 6.84
C LEU A 107 6.19 -12.21 5.89
N SER A 108 7.27 -12.97 6.07
CA SER A 108 7.48 -14.25 5.35
C SER A 108 6.33 -15.24 5.59
N ASP A 109 5.70 -15.16 6.76
CA ASP A 109 4.52 -15.94 7.10
C ASP A 109 3.24 -15.45 6.42
N LEU A 110 3.24 -14.31 5.73
CA LEU A 110 2.10 -13.71 5.00
C LEU A 110 2.26 -13.75 3.48
N ILE A 111 3.51 -13.74 3.05
CA ILE A 111 3.94 -13.70 1.66
C ILE A 111 3.73 -15.05 0.96
N HIS A 112 3.40 -15.02 -0.33
CA HIS A 112 3.32 -16.21 -1.16
C HIS A 112 4.70 -16.92 -1.22
N PRO A 113 4.77 -18.25 -1.05
CA PRO A 113 6.05 -18.96 -0.95
C PRO A 113 6.90 -18.96 -2.23
N GLU A 114 6.33 -18.64 -3.38
CA GLU A 114 7.04 -18.66 -4.67
C GLU A 114 7.52 -17.26 -5.10
N PHE A 115 6.62 -16.27 -5.18
CA PHE A 115 6.92 -14.93 -5.63
C PHE A 115 5.86 -13.92 -5.14
N ASP A 116 6.30 -12.77 -4.66
CA ASP A 116 5.43 -11.65 -4.24
C ASP A 116 6.15 -10.30 -4.47
N LEU A 117 5.44 -9.18 -4.27
CA LEU A 117 5.99 -7.84 -4.38
C LEU A 117 7.25 -7.62 -3.51
N GLY A 118 7.25 -8.09 -2.26
CA GLY A 118 8.38 -8.01 -1.34
C GLY A 118 9.62 -8.73 -1.88
N GLY A 119 9.45 -9.98 -2.35
CA GLY A 119 10.52 -10.72 -3.03
C GLY A 119 11.07 -9.98 -4.25
N ALA A 120 10.19 -9.44 -5.10
CA ALA A 120 10.58 -8.65 -6.27
C ALA A 120 11.47 -7.44 -5.90
N GLY A 121 11.09 -6.71 -4.84
CA GLY A 121 11.85 -5.56 -4.36
C GLY A 121 13.25 -5.92 -3.89
N ILE A 122 13.40 -7.05 -3.19
CA ILE A 122 14.69 -7.51 -2.68
C ILE A 122 15.59 -8.02 -3.81
N GLU A 123 15.05 -8.77 -4.77
CA GLU A 123 15.80 -9.22 -5.94
C GLU A 123 16.30 -8.04 -6.78
N LEU A 124 15.42 -7.06 -7.04
CA LEU A 124 15.79 -5.84 -7.73
C LEU A 124 16.88 -5.07 -6.99
N PHE A 125 16.78 -4.94 -5.66
CA PHE A 125 17.83 -4.24 -4.92
C PHE A 125 19.18 -4.96 -5.02
N SER A 126 19.17 -6.29 -4.90
CA SER A 126 20.39 -7.10 -4.79
C SER A 126 21.06 -7.36 -6.13
N SER A 127 20.30 -7.38 -7.22
CA SER A 127 20.78 -7.84 -8.54
C SER A 127 20.36 -6.95 -9.71
N SER A 128 19.54 -5.92 -9.46
CA SER A 128 18.86 -5.12 -10.49
C SER A 128 18.05 -5.98 -11.49
N THR A 129 17.72 -7.22 -11.15
CA THR A 129 16.99 -8.18 -11.98
C THR A 129 15.97 -8.96 -11.16
N ILE A 130 15.01 -9.59 -11.83
CA ILE A 130 14.05 -10.52 -11.23
C ILE A 130 14.20 -11.84 -11.97
N ASN A 131 14.67 -12.89 -11.28
CA ASN A 131 15.07 -14.14 -11.92
C ASN A 131 13.88 -14.93 -12.47
N ASN A 132 12.73 -14.87 -11.80
CA ASN A 132 11.53 -15.62 -12.14
C ASN A 132 10.39 -14.72 -12.61
N MET A 133 10.70 -13.68 -13.41
CA MET A 133 9.68 -12.75 -13.89
C MET A 133 8.53 -13.46 -14.61
N GLU A 134 8.79 -14.53 -15.37
CA GLU A 134 7.73 -15.30 -16.05
C GLU A 134 6.73 -15.96 -15.09
N TYR A 135 7.20 -16.51 -13.96
CA TYR A 135 6.33 -17.05 -12.90
C TYR A 135 5.62 -15.95 -12.13
N ALA A 136 6.30 -14.82 -11.92
CA ALA A 136 5.68 -13.62 -11.38
C ALA A 136 4.49 -13.15 -12.23
N LEU A 137 4.57 -13.31 -13.56
CA LEU A 137 3.49 -12.90 -14.46
C LEU A 137 2.20 -13.68 -14.24
N GLU A 138 2.29 -14.95 -13.84
CA GLU A 138 1.13 -15.79 -13.54
C GLU A 138 0.44 -15.33 -12.24
N TRP A 139 1.22 -14.87 -11.25
CA TRP A 139 0.70 -14.39 -9.97
C TRP A 139 0.06 -12.99 -10.07
N PHE A 140 0.66 -12.09 -10.83
CA PHE A 140 0.11 -10.74 -11.05
C PHE A 140 -1.17 -10.72 -11.91
N TYR A 141 -1.64 -11.87 -12.37
CA TYR A 141 -2.89 -11.96 -13.13
C TYR A 141 -4.10 -11.47 -12.32
N ASP A 142 -4.08 -11.65 -11.00
CA ASP A 142 -5.21 -11.32 -10.12
C ASP A 142 -5.27 -9.83 -9.74
N ASP A 143 -4.15 -9.09 -9.76
CA ASP A 143 -4.10 -7.63 -9.66
C ASP A 143 -3.17 -7.01 -10.72
N LYS A 144 -3.80 -6.45 -11.77
CA LYS A 144 -3.11 -5.76 -12.88
C LYS A 144 -2.23 -4.59 -12.42
N ASN A 145 -2.52 -4.00 -11.27
CA ASN A 145 -1.76 -2.88 -10.76
C ASN A 145 -0.44 -3.33 -10.12
N GLU A 146 -0.39 -4.52 -9.54
CA GLU A 146 0.85 -5.10 -9.00
C GLU A 146 1.87 -5.39 -10.10
N MET A 147 1.40 -5.93 -11.24
CA MET A 147 2.23 -6.08 -12.44
C MET A 147 2.88 -4.76 -12.84
N GLN A 148 2.06 -3.72 -12.97
CA GLN A 148 2.51 -2.42 -13.44
C GLN A 148 3.55 -1.82 -12.48
N VAL A 149 3.36 -2.01 -11.17
CA VAL A 149 4.31 -1.58 -10.14
C VAL A 149 5.63 -2.31 -10.30
N VAL A 150 5.64 -3.63 -10.48
CA VAL A 150 6.89 -4.39 -10.64
C VAL A 150 7.61 -4.02 -11.93
N LEU A 151 6.89 -3.85 -13.04
CA LEU A 151 7.48 -3.41 -14.30
C LEU A 151 8.08 -2.01 -14.18
N ASN A 152 7.36 -1.07 -13.56
CA ASN A 152 7.87 0.28 -13.32
C ASN A 152 9.10 0.25 -12.40
N ALA A 153 9.09 -0.56 -11.35
CA ALA A 153 10.22 -0.74 -10.44
C ALA A 153 11.46 -1.28 -11.16
N PHE A 154 11.29 -2.27 -12.04
CA PHE A 154 12.37 -2.77 -12.88
C PHE A 154 12.95 -1.66 -13.78
N LEU A 155 12.09 -0.86 -14.42
CA LEU A 155 12.54 0.26 -15.26
C LEU A 155 13.22 1.37 -14.45
N ILE A 156 12.82 1.57 -13.19
CA ILE A 156 13.48 2.47 -12.25
C ILE A 156 14.88 1.94 -11.89
N ALA A 157 14.99 0.67 -11.51
CA ALA A 157 16.27 0.01 -11.20
C ALA A 157 17.27 0.10 -12.37
N LYS A 158 16.79 -0.02 -13.61
CA LYS A 158 17.60 0.16 -14.83
C LYS A 158 17.91 1.63 -15.18
N GLY A 159 17.42 2.59 -14.41
CA GLY A 159 17.60 4.02 -14.66
C GLY A 159 16.86 4.54 -15.91
N ILE A 160 15.93 3.77 -16.46
CA ILE A 160 15.10 4.17 -17.62
C ILE A 160 14.04 5.17 -17.18
N ILE A 161 13.40 4.89 -16.03
CA ILE A 161 12.51 5.83 -15.35
C ILE A 161 13.28 6.45 -14.20
N SER A 162 13.24 7.79 -14.10
CA SER A 162 13.80 8.49 -12.96
C SER A 162 12.69 8.97 -12.03
N ILE A 163 12.84 8.69 -10.73
CA ILE A 163 12.06 9.35 -9.68
C ILE A 163 12.88 10.55 -9.20
N ASN A 164 12.39 11.76 -9.50
CA ASN A 164 12.97 13.00 -9.02
C ASN A 164 12.23 13.49 -7.79
N ASP A 165 12.78 13.19 -6.61
CA ASP A 165 12.16 13.52 -5.31
C ASP A 165 11.82 15.01 -5.19
N ASP A 166 12.59 15.92 -5.80
CA ASP A 166 12.34 17.37 -5.76
C ASP A 166 11.04 17.76 -6.48
N LEU A 167 10.65 17.03 -7.55
CA LEU A 167 9.38 17.24 -8.24
C LEU A 167 8.19 16.85 -7.37
N TYR A 168 8.36 15.86 -6.50
CA TYR A 168 7.32 15.30 -5.64
C TYR A 168 7.33 15.86 -4.20
N ARG A 169 8.08 16.93 -3.93
CA ARG A 169 8.02 17.64 -2.64
C ARG A 169 6.77 18.50 -2.52
N PHE A 170 5.79 18.03 -1.78
CA PHE A 170 4.58 18.79 -1.47
C PHE A 170 4.81 19.81 -0.35
N LYS A 171 4.46 21.07 -0.59
CA LYS A 171 4.46 22.14 0.42
C LYS A 171 3.21 22.16 1.30
N GLN A 172 2.12 21.50 0.87
CA GLN A 172 0.87 21.41 1.61
C GLN A 172 0.47 19.94 1.76
N SER A 173 0.37 19.47 2.99
CA SER A 173 0.05 18.09 3.36
C SER A 173 -1.45 17.75 3.29
N ASN A 174 -2.30 18.71 2.96
CA ASN A 174 -3.75 18.59 3.15
C ASN A 174 -4.45 17.75 2.07
N MET A 175 -3.78 17.47 0.95
CA MET A 175 -4.30 16.60 -0.13
C MET A 175 -4.08 15.10 0.16
N PHE A 176 -3.35 14.77 1.22
CA PHE A 176 -3.04 13.39 1.58
C PHE A 176 -4.00 12.87 2.65
N PRO A 177 -4.37 11.57 2.57
CA PRO A 177 -4.93 10.84 3.70
C PRO A 177 -4.19 11.14 4.99
N LYS A 178 -4.96 11.59 5.98
CA LYS A 178 -4.47 11.92 7.31
C LYS A 178 -4.48 10.68 8.17
N TYR A 179 -3.42 10.52 8.95
CA TYR A 179 -3.36 9.50 10.00
C TYR A 179 -4.37 9.86 11.10
N ASP A 180 -5.06 8.84 11.59
CA ASP A 180 -5.96 9.00 12.72
C ASP A 180 -5.15 9.30 14.00
N PRO A 181 -5.50 10.34 14.78
CA PRO A 181 -4.86 10.59 16.08
C PRO A 181 -5.16 9.50 17.11
N ASN A 182 -6.30 8.81 17.01
CA ASN A 182 -6.60 7.64 17.82
C ASN A 182 -6.18 6.37 17.05
N LYS A 183 -5.55 5.43 17.75
CA LYS A 183 -4.95 4.24 17.13
C LYS A 183 -5.66 2.94 17.44
N VAL A 184 -6.54 2.95 18.43
CA VAL A 184 -7.18 1.73 18.93
C VAL A 184 -8.69 1.93 18.91
N TYR A 185 -9.40 0.97 18.33
CA TYR A 185 -10.85 0.99 18.19
C TYR A 185 -11.45 -0.37 18.50
N ASP A 186 -12.54 -0.38 19.25
CA ASP A 186 -13.48 -1.50 19.20
C ASP A 186 -14.24 -1.45 17.87
N ILE A 187 -14.65 -2.61 17.35
CA ILE A 187 -15.43 -2.70 16.10
C ILE A 187 -16.63 -1.75 16.10
N LYS A 188 -17.35 -1.63 17.23
CA LYS A 188 -18.55 -0.78 17.35
C LYS A 188 -18.25 0.71 17.16
N LEU A 189 -17.01 1.13 17.39
CA LEU A 189 -16.59 2.52 17.31
C LEU A 189 -15.73 2.80 16.07
N PHE A 190 -15.35 1.76 15.31
CA PHE A 190 -14.46 1.90 14.16
C PHE A 190 -15.01 2.85 13.08
N GLU A 191 -16.33 2.88 12.86
CA GLU A 191 -16.97 3.81 11.92
C GLU A 191 -16.72 5.29 12.27
N LYS A 192 -16.34 5.59 13.52
CA LYS A 192 -15.97 6.95 13.95
C LYS A 192 -14.53 7.31 13.60
N SER A 193 -13.70 6.34 13.22
CA SER A 193 -12.31 6.56 12.81
C SER A 193 -12.21 7.47 11.59
N LEU A 194 -11.11 8.21 11.52
CA LEU A 194 -10.73 9.01 10.38
C LEU A 194 -10.42 8.13 9.16
N LEU A 195 -9.87 6.93 9.36
CA LEU A 195 -9.68 5.94 8.29
C LEU A 195 -11.01 5.66 7.58
N TYR A 196 -12.03 5.23 8.33
CA TYR A 196 -13.34 4.89 7.78
C TYR A 196 -14.02 6.07 7.07
N LYS A 197 -13.89 7.27 7.64
CA LYS A 197 -14.43 8.51 7.06
C LYS A 197 -13.75 8.94 5.76
N GLN A 198 -12.50 8.54 5.54
CA GLN A 198 -11.74 8.83 4.33
C GLN A 198 -11.96 7.78 3.22
N CYS A 199 -12.59 6.65 3.53
CA CYS A 199 -12.94 5.62 2.55
C CYS A 199 -14.06 6.09 1.61
N ASN A 200 -14.04 5.58 0.37
CA ASN A 200 -15.17 5.69 -0.54
C ASN A 200 -16.33 4.75 -0.09
N LYS A 201 -17.48 4.84 -0.77
CA LYS A 201 -18.67 4.05 -0.42
C LYS A 201 -18.43 2.54 -0.51
N GLU A 202 -17.75 2.08 -1.56
CA GLU A 202 -17.48 0.65 -1.79
C GLU A 202 -16.61 0.05 -0.67
N SER A 203 -15.53 0.73 -0.31
CA SER A 203 -14.68 0.36 0.83
C SER A 203 -15.44 0.36 2.15
N GLN A 204 -16.31 1.35 2.38
CA GLN A 204 -17.14 1.40 3.57
C GLN A 204 -18.08 0.19 3.65
N GLU A 205 -18.70 -0.20 2.55
CA GLU A 205 -19.57 -1.38 2.47
C GLU A 205 -18.80 -2.69 2.76
N LEU A 206 -17.58 -2.84 2.21
CA LEU A 206 -16.72 -4.00 2.50
C LEU A 206 -16.31 -4.06 3.98
N LEU A 207 -15.90 -2.92 4.56
CA LEU A 207 -15.54 -2.84 5.98
C LEU A 207 -16.74 -3.13 6.90
N GLN A 208 -17.93 -2.63 6.55
CA GLN A 208 -19.15 -2.93 7.29
C GLN A 208 -19.49 -4.42 7.25
N GLU A 209 -19.34 -5.06 6.09
CA GLU A 209 -19.56 -6.49 5.94
C GLU A 209 -18.56 -7.29 6.78
N LEU A 210 -17.26 -7.00 6.65
CA LEU A 210 -16.19 -7.60 7.45
C LEU A 210 -16.53 -7.56 8.95
N PHE A 211 -16.88 -6.38 9.46
CA PHE A 211 -17.20 -6.21 10.87
C PHE A 211 -18.53 -6.83 11.29
N SER A 212 -19.48 -6.98 10.39
CA SER A 212 -20.74 -7.68 10.66
C SER A 212 -20.49 -9.17 10.81
N LEU A 213 -19.76 -9.77 9.87
CA LEU A 213 -19.38 -11.18 9.90
C LEU A 213 -18.52 -11.53 11.12
N ILE A 214 -17.62 -10.63 11.54
CA ILE A 214 -16.83 -10.80 12.77
C ILE A 214 -17.73 -10.85 14.02
N LYS A 215 -18.76 -9.97 14.08
CA LYS A 215 -19.73 -9.97 15.18
C LYS A 215 -20.61 -11.22 15.17
N GLU A 216 -21.07 -11.66 14.00
CA GLU A 216 -21.89 -12.87 13.85
C GLU A 216 -21.17 -14.12 14.36
N ASN A 217 -19.85 -14.18 14.17
CA ASN A 217 -19.00 -15.27 14.64
C ASN A 217 -18.51 -15.09 16.10
N ASN A 218 -19.03 -14.11 16.84
CA ASN A 218 -18.69 -13.83 18.24
C ASN A 218 -17.18 -13.66 18.50
N MET A 219 -16.45 -13.07 17.54
CA MET A 219 -15.04 -12.80 17.69
C MET A 219 -14.84 -11.47 18.44
N ASP A 220 -14.22 -11.53 19.62
CA ASP A 220 -13.91 -10.36 20.43
C ASP A 220 -12.54 -9.81 20.03
N ILE A 221 -12.58 -8.75 19.21
CA ILE A 221 -11.38 -8.19 18.58
C ILE A 221 -11.29 -6.67 18.74
N ILE A 222 -10.06 -6.21 18.74
CA ILE A 222 -9.64 -4.82 18.76
C ILE A 222 -9.02 -4.49 17.41
N VAL A 223 -9.33 -3.32 16.88
CA VAL A 223 -8.75 -2.79 15.65
C VAL A 223 -7.64 -1.81 15.99
N ASN A 224 -6.42 -2.11 15.56
CA ASN A 224 -5.25 -1.25 15.74
C ASN A 224 -4.87 -0.62 14.40
N LEU A 225 -4.96 0.70 14.29
CA LEU A 225 -4.59 1.44 13.08
C LEU A 225 -3.08 1.55 12.94
N SER A 226 -2.60 1.52 11.70
CA SER A 226 -1.18 1.67 11.36
C SER A 226 -0.64 3.07 11.67
N ASP A 227 0.66 3.13 11.94
CA ASP A 227 1.46 4.35 12.04
C ASP A 227 2.21 4.72 10.75
N LYS A 228 2.26 3.83 9.76
CA LYS A 228 3.05 3.98 8.54
C LYS A 228 2.21 4.12 7.27
N ASP A 229 1.01 3.55 7.20
CA ASP A 229 0.04 3.68 6.11
C ASP A 229 -1.36 4.03 6.64
N ALA A 230 -2.01 5.04 6.04
CA ALA A 230 -3.26 5.60 6.57
C ALA A 230 -4.50 4.69 6.41
N PHE A 231 -4.40 3.65 5.59
CA PHE A 231 -5.49 2.71 5.29
C PHE A 231 -5.10 1.27 5.62
N THR A 232 -4.07 1.09 6.45
CA THR A 232 -3.68 -0.21 6.97
C THR A 232 -4.06 -0.29 8.44
N PHE A 233 -4.56 -1.44 8.86
CA PHE A 233 -4.89 -1.72 10.24
C PHE A 233 -4.73 -3.21 10.52
N THR A 234 -4.70 -3.56 11.80
CA THR A 234 -4.62 -4.95 12.25
C THR A 234 -5.84 -5.30 13.09
N LEU A 235 -6.29 -6.55 12.94
CA LEU A 235 -7.30 -7.15 13.79
C LEU A 235 -6.57 -7.95 14.86
N ASN A 236 -6.80 -7.60 16.12
CA ASN A 236 -6.11 -8.20 17.26
C ASN A 236 -7.13 -8.79 18.23
N THR A 237 -6.75 -9.85 18.93
CA THR A 237 -7.48 -10.32 20.11
C THR A 237 -7.40 -9.28 21.24
N THR A 238 -8.23 -9.42 22.27
CA THR A 238 -8.22 -8.55 23.46
C THR A 238 -6.92 -8.60 24.28
N ASN A 239 -6.16 -9.69 24.18
CA ASN A 239 -4.79 -9.80 24.71
C ASN A 239 -3.70 -9.32 23.73
N ASN A 240 -4.10 -8.58 22.69
CA ASN A 240 -3.25 -7.93 21.70
C ASN A 240 -2.40 -8.87 20.83
N LYS A 241 -2.84 -10.11 20.61
CA LYS A 241 -2.25 -11.01 19.60
C LYS A 241 -2.87 -10.66 18.23
N ARG A 242 -2.04 -10.42 17.21
CA ARG A 242 -2.53 -10.13 15.84
C ARG A 242 -3.15 -11.38 15.22
N ILE A 243 -4.34 -11.21 14.67
CA ILE A 243 -5.08 -12.22 13.91
C ILE A 243 -4.89 -11.98 12.41
N ALA A 244 -5.07 -10.72 11.96
CA ALA A 244 -4.91 -10.34 10.56
C ALA A 244 -4.31 -8.93 10.44
N ILE A 245 -3.70 -8.65 9.28
CA ILE A 245 -3.36 -7.30 8.82
C ILE A 245 -4.19 -7.02 7.56
N ILE A 246 -4.78 -5.84 7.49
CA ILE A 246 -5.69 -5.45 6.41
C ILE A 246 -5.23 -4.10 5.88
N THR A 247 -5.04 -4.01 4.56
CA THR A 247 -4.85 -2.75 3.85
C THR A 247 -5.93 -2.60 2.80
N LEU A 248 -6.49 -1.41 2.66
CA LEU A 248 -7.30 -1.10 1.47
C LEU A 248 -6.40 -0.95 0.25
N SER A 249 -6.94 -1.16 -0.96
CA SER A 249 -6.22 -0.91 -2.20
C SER A 249 -5.94 0.58 -2.42
N ASN A 250 -5.02 0.89 -3.34
CA ASN A 250 -4.68 2.27 -3.68
C ASN A 250 -5.86 3.06 -4.26
N GLU A 251 -6.80 2.39 -4.90
CA GLU A 251 -8.04 2.97 -5.46
C GLU A 251 -9.24 2.84 -4.52
N LEU A 252 -9.05 2.24 -3.34
CA LEU A 252 -10.12 1.97 -2.37
C LEU A 252 -11.23 1.09 -2.97
N SER A 253 -10.86 0.15 -3.81
CA SER A 253 -11.75 -0.79 -4.51
C SER A 253 -11.81 -2.17 -3.87
N TYR A 254 -10.82 -2.53 -3.05
CA TYR A 254 -10.76 -3.84 -2.40
C TYR A 254 -9.98 -3.82 -1.08
N LEU A 255 -10.15 -4.89 -0.31
CA LEU A 255 -9.35 -5.17 0.89
C LEU A 255 -8.30 -6.23 0.55
N ARG A 256 -7.03 -5.95 0.85
CA ARG A 256 -5.97 -6.95 0.86
C ARG A 256 -5.73 -7.37 2.29
N ILE A 257 -5.86 -8.65 2.56
CA ILE A 257 -5.86 -9.19 3.92
C ILE A 257 -4.77 -10.25 4.05
N GLY A 258 -3.87 -10.07 5.01
CA GLY A 258 -2.83 -11.03 5.37
C GLY A 258 -3.12 -11.75 6.69
N ILE A 259 -3.09 -13.08 6.68
CA ILE A 259 -3.11 -13.95 7.89
C ILE A 259 -1.84 -14.81 7.92
N ASN A 260 -1.15 -14.81 9.06
CA ASN A 260 0.05 -15.61 9.25
C ASN A 260 -0.28 -17.12 9.19
N LYS A 261 0.70 -17.91 8.74
CA LYS A 261 0.69 -19.39 8.81
C LYS A 261 -0.04 -19.95 10.03
N LEU A 262 -0.94 -20.89 9.76
CA LEU A 262 -1.66 -21.68 10.76
C LEU A 262 -0.98 -23.05 10.90
N PRO A 263 -1.03 -23.73 12.05
CA PRO A 263 -0.60 -25.13 12.15
C PRO A 263 -1.35 -26.05 11.16
N MET A 264 -2.58 -25.68 10.80
CA MET A 264 -3.42 -26.39 9.83
C MET A 264 -3.24 -25.90 8.38
N ASN A 265 -2.59 -24.75 8.16
CA ASN A 265 -2.27 -24.20 6.84
C ASN A 265 -0.80 -23.76 6.81
N ALA A 266 0.06 -24.60 6.23
CA ALA A 266 1.52 -24.41 6.25
C ALA A 266 2.00 -23.18 5.46
N GLY A 267 1.12 -22.55 4.66
CA GLY A 267 1.30 -21.22 4.09
C GLY A 267 0.40 -20.21 4.83
N GLY A 268 0.88 -18.98 5.04
CA GLY A 268 -0.07 -17.91 5.32
C GLY A 268 -0.75 -17.53 4.02
N SER A 269 -1.83 -16.78 4.14
CA SER A 269 -2.60 -16.30 2.99
C SER A 269 -2.56 -14.78 2.96
N THR A 270 -2.32 -14.26 1.75
CA THR A 270 -2.73 -12.89 1.41
C THR A 270 -3.87 -13.00 0.40
N THR A 271 -5.03 -12.49 0.76
CA THR A 271 -6.26 -12.62 -0.04
C THR A 271 -6.75 -11.23 -0.45
N TYR A 272 -7.27 -11.13 -1.67
CA TYR A 272 -7.92 -9.94 -2.20
C TYR A 272 -9.43 -10.13 -2.10
N CYS A 273 -10.09 -9.25 -1.35
CA CYS A 273 -11.53 -9.26 -1.19
C CYS A 273 -12.14 -8.03 -1.87
N ASN A 274 -12.77 -8.27 -3.01
CA ASN A 274 -13.44 -7.26 -3.83
C ASN A 274 -14.95 -7.27 -3.58
N SER A 275 -15.46 -8.35 -2.99
CA SER A 275 -16.88 -8.57 -2.78
C SER A 275 -17.19 -9.10 -1.37
N LYS A 276 -18.47 -9.04 -1.02
CA LYS A 276 -18.98 -9.64 0.23
C LYS A 276 -18.81 -11.15 0.28
N TYR A 277 -18.87 -11.82 -0.87
CA TYR A 277 -18.72 -13.28 -0.95
C TYR A 277 -17.28 -13.69 -0.64
N ASP A 278 -16.31 -12.96 -1.18
CA ASP A 278 -14.88 -13.17 -0.90
C ASP A 278 -14.60 -13.02 0.60
N LEU A 279 -15.23 -12.03 1.26
CA LEU A 279 -15.11 -11.83 2.71
C LEU A 279 -15.72 -12.96 3.53
N GLN A 280 -16.86 -13.51 3.09
CA GLN A 280 -17.52 -14.62 3.79
C GLN A 280 -16.68 -15.88 3.77
N GLU A 281 -16.16 -16.25 2.59
CA GLU A 281 -15.27 -17.40 2.41
C GLU A 281 -14.03 -17.24 3.30
N TRP A 282 -13.35 -16.10 3.20
CA TRP A 282 -12.14 -15.82 3.97
C TRP A 282 -12.36 -15.83 5.50
N ILE A 283 -13.46 -15.28 6.01
CA ILE A 283 -13.71 -15.26 7.46
C ILE A 283 -13.91 -16.66 8.02
N ILE A 284 -14.67 -17.49 7.29
CA ILE A 284 -15.02 -18.84 7.73
C ILE A 284 -13.79 -19.75 7.71
N ASP A 285 -13.02 -19.69 6.63
CA ASP A 285 -11.93 -20.65 6.40
C ASP A 285 -10.64 -20.26 7.13
N ASP A 286 -10.27 -18.98 7.16
CA ASP A 286 -8.97 -18.53 7.68
C ASP A 286 -9.06 -17.72 8.98
N LEU A 287 -9.90 -16.67 9.01
CA LEU A 287 -9.90 -15.72 10.15
C LEU A 287 -10.40 -16.38 11.44
N LEU A 288 -11.51 -17.10 11.37
CA LEU A 288 -12.10 -17.77 12.53
C LEU A 288 -11.18 -18.86 13.08
N ALA A 289 -10.56 -19.64 12.18
CA ALA A 289 -9.57 -20.64 12.55
C ALA A 289 -8.39 -20.00 13.29
N LYS A 290 -7.85 -18.87 12.78
CA LYS A 290 -6.77 -18.14 13.45
C LYS A 290 -7.18 -17.61 14.82
N TYR A 291 -8.37 -17.04 14.91
CA TYR A 291 -8.88 -16.52 16.18
C TYR A 291 -9.00 -17.64 17.23
N GLN A 292 -9.56 -18.79 16.86
CA GLN A 292 -9.73 -19.93 17.77
C GLN A 292 -8.37 -20.49 18.25
N GLU A 293 -7.38 -20.59 17.35
CA GLU A 293 -6.02 -21.02 17.70
C GLU A 293 -5.35 -20.10 18.74
N LEU A 294 -5.54 -18.79 18.60
CA LEU A 294 -4.94 -17.81 19.52
C LEU A 294 -5.61 -17.78 20.90
N GLN A 295 -6.86 -18.25 21.00
CA GLN A 295 -7.58 -18.39 22.26
C GLN A 295 -7.18 -19.63 23.05
N THR A 296 -6.80 -20.73 22.37
CA THR A 296 -6.39 -21.99 23.02
C THR A 296 -4.94 -21.98 23.51
N ASN A 297 -4.07 -21.17 22.91
CA ASN A 297 -2.67 -20.99 23.28
C ASN A 297 -2.46 -19.89 24.35
N ASN A 298 -3.33 -19.81 25.35
CA ASN A 298 -3.22 -18.90 26.50
C ASN A 298 -2.88 -19.68 27.78
#